data_AF-A0A956H7T3-F1
#
_entry.id   AF-A0A956H7T3-F1
#
_cell.length_a   1.000
_cell.length_b   1.000
_cell.length_c   1.000
_cell.angle_alpha   90.00
_cell.angle_beta   90.00
_cell.angle_gamma   90.00
#
_symmetry.space_group_name_H-M   'P 1'
#
loop_
_entity.id
_entity.type
_entity.pdbx_description
1 polymer ?
#
loop_
_entity_poly.entity_id
_entity_poly.type
_entity_poly.pdbx_seq_one_letter_code
_entity_poly.pdbx_strand_id
1 'polypeptide(L)'
;AADGNLTGFAAAVTAVLDDPSTNVESFVDLTVGAAPVCSVEEEGTDLASPQPDVPICSRCNLPKKDPDDDDADDQLVLTIAPPFAGLITGITLVTTDEIGAPTVLLLNPLVIASVNAQPHPVDVTRVAINVPDAVAASLVFQLVDGSTQTNQITVIEHANSGQGQGQGQG
;
A
#
# COMPACT_ATOMS: atom_id res chain seq x y z
N ALA A 1 -13.35 -45.18 26.05
CA ALA A 1 -12.14 -44.39 25.77
C ALA A 1 -12.22 -43.12 26.62
N ALA A 2 -11.31 -42.91 27.57
CA ALA A 2 -11.46 -41.94 28.66
C ALA A 2 -10.56 -40.69 28.56
N ASP A 3 -9.91 -40.44 27.43
CA ASP A 3 -8.97 -39.31 27.28
C ASP A 3 -8.86 -38.75 25.86
N GLY A 4 -9.85 -39.02 24.99
CA GLY A 4 -9.98 -38.35 23.69
C GLY A 4 -8.77 -38.48 22.74
N ASN A 5 -7.85 -39.42 22.98
CA ASN A 5 -6.60 -39.57 22.21
C ASN A 5 -5.71 -38.31 22.21
N LEU A 6 -5.86 -37.43 23.21
CA LEU A 6 -5.09 -36.18 23.34
C LEU A 6 -3.68 -36.38 23.92
N THR A 7 -3.40 -37.58 24.43
CA THR A 7 -2.07 -37.99 24.92
C THR A 7 -1.03 -37.96 23.81
N GLY A 8 -1.40 -38.30 22.57
CA GLY A 8 -0.52 -38.20 21.40
C GLY A 8 -0.14 -36.76 21.04
N PHE A 9 -1.07 -35.81 21.21
CA PHE A 9 -0.81 -34.40 20.96
C PHE A 9 0.12 -33.81 22.02
N ALA A 10 -0.16 -34.06 23.31
CA ALA A 10 0.70 -33.60 24.39
C ALA A 10 2.12 -34.15 24.27
N ALA A 11 2.26 -35.43 23.91
CA ALA A 11 3.57 -36.05 23.68
C ALA A 11 4.30 -35.46 22.46
N ALA A 12 3.58 -35.15 21.38
CA ALA A 12 4.17 -34.51 20.20
C ALA A 12 4.64 -33.07 20.49
N VAL A 13 3.90 -32.31 21.29
CA VAL A 13 4.30 -30.95 21.70
C VAL A 13 5.53 -31.00 22.61
N THR A 14 5.58 -31.91 23.58
CA THR A 14 6.77 -32.10 24.42
C THR A 14 7.97 -32.54 23.58
N ALA A 15 7.78 -33.41 22.59
CA ALA A 15 8.86 -33.85 21.70
C ALA A 15 9.47 -32.71 20.87
N VAL A 16 8.66 -31.74 20.42
CA VAL A 16 9.16 -30.54 19.74
C VAL A 16 9.91 -29.63 20.72
N LEU A 17 9.37 -29.38 21.91
CA LEU A 17 9.99 -28.50 22.90
C LEU A 17 11.31 -29.06 23.46
N ASP A 18 11.44 -30.38 23.57
CA ASP A 18 12.65 -31.06 24.03
C ASP A 18 13.65 -31.34 22.91
N ASP A 19 13.33 -31.04 21.64
CA ASP A 19 14.27 -31.19 20.51
C ASP A 19 15.20 -29.98 20.43
N PRO A 20 16.50 -30.13 20.77
CA PRO A 20 17.45 -29.03 20.75
C PRO A 20 17.76 -28.50 19.35
N SER A 21 17.36 -29.18 18.28
CA SER A 21 17.47 -28.69 16.89
C SER A 21 16.34 -27.72 16.49
N THR A 22 15.29 -27.62 17.31
CA THR A 22 14.22 -26.61 17.15
C THR A 22 14.50 -25.33 17.95
N ASN A 23 15.52 -25.34 18.81
CA ASN A 23 16.05 -24.12 19.41
C ASN A 23 16.70 -23.30 18.30
N VAL A 24 16.03 -22.23 17.88
CA VAL A 24 16.59 -21.24 16.95
C VAL A 24 17.85 -20.68 17.59
N GLU A 25 19.01 -20.96 16.99
CA GLU A 25 20.29 -20.48 17.49
C GLU A 25 20.25 -18.96 17.62
N SER A 26 20.68 -18.49 18.79
CA SER A 26 20.94 -17.09 19.13
C SER A 26 21.58 -16.34 17.97
N PHE A 27 20.93 -15.26 17.53
CA PHE A 27 21.44 -14.35 16.51
C PHE A 27 22.88 -13.92 16.84
N VAL A 28 23.77 -14.10 15.86
CA VAL A 28 25.13 -13.57 15.82
C VAL A 28 25.05 -12.04 15.80
N ASP A 29 25.76 -11.41 16.72
CA ASP A 29 25.98 -9.96 16.80
C ASP A 29 26.56 -9.44 15.48
N LEU A 30 25.78 -8.64 14.75
CA LEU A 30 26.19 -7.93 13.54
C LEU A 30 26.04 -6.42 13.80
N THR A 31 27.00 -5.87 14.53
CA THR A 31 27.25 -4.43 14.57
C THR A 31 28.13 -4.03 13.39
N VAL A 32 27.52 -3.70 12.23
CA VAL A 32 28.16 -2.84 11.22
C VAL A 32 27.11 -2.07 10.40
N GLY A 33 27.10 -0.74 10.55
CA GLY A 33 26.51 0.23 9.61
C GLY A 33 24.98 0.33 9.61
N ALA A 34 24.44 1.49 10.04
CA ALA A 34 23.01 1.76 10.05
C ALA A 34 22.33 1.38 8.73
N ALA A 35 21.54 0.31 8.75
CA ALA A 35 20.61 -0.04 7.69
C ALA A 35 19.50 1.03 7.63
N PRO A 36 18.99 1.37 6.42
CA PRO A 36 17.88 2.30 6.30
C PRO A 36 16.70 1.75 7.10
N VAL A 37 16.21 2.55 8.05
CA VAL A 37 15.05 2.19 8.85
C VAL A 37 13.85 2.29 7.93
N CYS A 38 13.35 1.16 7.42
CA CYS A 38 11.96 1.11 7.00
C CYS A 38 11.14 1.40 8.26
N SER A 39 10.40 2.51 8.28
CA SER A 39 9.36 2.72 9.27
C SER A 39 8.46 1.49 9.21
N VAL A 40 8.44 0.75 10.32
CA VAL A 40 7.61 -0.44 10.46
C VAL A 40 6.16 0.04 10.36
N GLU A 41 5.56 -0.06 9.17
CA GLU A 41 4.12 -0.20 9.09
C GLU A 41 3.84 -1.46 9.92
N GLU A 42 3.01 -1.35 10.95
CA GLU A 42 2.58 -2.51 11.72
C GLU A 42 1.82 -3.44 10.78
N GLU A 43 2.56 -4.33 10.11
CA GLU A 43 2.00 -5.48 9.44
C GLU A 43 1.33 -6.31 10.53
N GLY A 44 0.00 -6.23 10.55
CA GLY A 44 -0.86 -7.02 11.42
C GLY A 44 -0.54 -8.50 11.27
N THR A 45 0.35 -9.00 12.12
CA THR A 45 0.76 -10.41 12.20
C THR A 45 -0.12 -11.19 13.18
N ASP A 46 -1.08 -10.53 13.83
CA ASP A 46 -2.13 -11.17 14.63
C ASP A 46 -3.44 -11.22 13.84
N LEU A 47 -3.91 -12.43 13.51
CA LEU A 47 -5.23 -12.66 12.91
C LEU A 47 -6.40 -12.23 13.83
N ALA A 48 -6.12 -11.94 15.11
CA ALA A 48 -7.07 -11.38 16.07
C ALA A 48 -7.02 -9.85 16.17
N SER A 49 -6.09 -9.17 15.50
CA SER A 49 -6.11 -7.71 15.40
C SER A 49 -7.29 -7.27 14.52
N PRO A 50 -8.14 -6.34 14.97
CA PRO A 50 -9.19 -5.80 14.14
C PRO A 50 -8.55 -5.23 12.86
N GLN A 51 -9.08 -5.63 11.70
CA GLN A 51 -8.66 -5.04 10.44
C GLN A 51 -8.75 -3.51 10.53
N PRO A 52 -7.83 -2.77 9.91
CA PRO A 52 -7.76 -1.32 10.05
C PRO A 52 -9.13 -0.70 9.78
N ASP A 53 -9.54 0.21 10.65
CA ASP A 53 -10.75 1.01 10.49
C ASP A 53 -10.65 1.72 9.13
N VAL A 54 -11.43 1.24 8.16
CA VAL A 54 -11.69 1.74 6.80
C VAL A 54 -10.59 2.65 6.20
N PRO A 55 -9.92 2.28 5.09
CA PRO A 55 -8.90 3.14 4.49
C PRO A 55 -9.44 4.54 4.16
N ILE A 56 -8.67 5.59 4.48
CA ILE A 56 -8.99 6.99 4.18
C ILE A 56 -9.26 7.13 2.69
N CYS A 57 -8.40 6.56 1.85
CA CYS A 57 -8.69 6.45 0.45
C CYS A 57 -9.51 5.19 0.13
N SER A 58 -10.81 5.40 -0.10
CA SER A 58 -11.72 4.34 -0.52
C SER A 58 -11.48 3.88 -1.96
N ARG A 59 -11.00 4.76 -2.84
CA ARG A 59 -10.61 4.46 -4.23
C ARG A 59 -9.47 5.37 -4.66
N CYS A 60 -8.27 4.80 -4.76
CA CYS A 60 -7.10 5.52 -5.22
C CYS A 60 -6.34 4.72 -6.26
N ASN A 61 -6.13 5.33 -7.43
CA ASN A 61 -5.33 4.74 -8.50
C ASN A 61 -4.42 5.80 -9.12
N LEU A 62 -3.29 5.34 -9.63
CA LEU A 62 -2.37 6.11 -10.44
C LEU A 62 -2.30 5.52 -11.85
N PRO A 63 -3.26 5.81 -12.73
CA PRO A 63 -3.10 5.57 -14.17
C PRO A 63 -1.92 6.38 -14.73
N LYS A 64 -0.98 5.64 -15.32
CA LYS A 64 0.08 6.22 -16.12
C LYS A 64 -0.46 6.80 -17.41
N LYS A 65 0.18 7.85 -17.91
CA LYS A 65 -0.10 8.39 -19.24
C LYS A 65 0.10 7.33 -20.31
N ASP A 66 -0.54 7.55 -21.46
CA ASP A 66 -0.25 6.75 -22.64
C ASP A 66 1.21 7.05 -23.08
N PRO A 67 2.06 6.04 -23.32
CA PRO A 67 3.41 6.26 -23.82
C PRO A 67 3.42 6.94 -25.20
N ASP A 68 2.35 6.80 -26.00
CA ASP A 68 2.23 7.40 -27.34
C ASP A 68 1.66 8.84 -27.30
N ASP A 69 1.23 9.32 -26.13
CA ASP A 69 0.74 10.69 -25.92
C ASP A 69 1.75 11.50 -25.07
N ASP A 70 2.59 12.28 -25.75
CA ASP A 70 3.59 13.14 -25.14
C ASP A 70 2.99 14.38 -24.47
N ASP A 71 1.75 14.74 -24.80
CA ASP A 71 1.06 15.92 -24.24
C ASP A 71 0.24 15.58 -22.98
N ALA A 72 0.11 14.28 -22.63
CA ALA A 72 -0.60 13.82 -21.44
C ALA A 72 0.30 13.74 -20.19
N ASP A 73 -0.28 14.03 -19.03
CA ASP A 73 0.34 13.77 -17.71
C ASP A 73 -0.25 12.50 -17.08
N ASP A 74 0.50 11.85 -16.18
CA ASP A 74 -0.04 10.80 -15.32
C ASP A 74 -1.14 11.39 -14.43
N GLN A 75 -2.12 10.57 -14.04
CA GLN A 75 -3.25 11.06 -13.24
C GLN A 75 -3.36 10.31 -11.92
N LEU A 76 -3.34 11.04 -10.82
CA LEU A 76 -3.76 10.50 -9.52
C LEU A 76 -5.26 10.72 -9.36
N VAL A 77 -5.99 9.63 -9.13
CA VAL A 77 -7.44 9.62 -8.99
C VAL A 77 -7.77 9.26 -7.54
N LEU A 78 -8.50 10.13 -6.83
CA LEU A 78 -8.71 10.05 -5.38
C LEU A 78 -10.19 10.14 -5.00
N THR A 79 -10.64 9.22 -4.15
CA THR A 79 -11.93 9.29 -3.46
C THR A 79 -11.79 8.92 -2.00
N ILE A 80 -12.30 9.78 -1.12
CA ILE A 80 -12.08 9.67 0.31
C ILE A 80 -13.27 8.96 0.97
N ALA A 81 -12.99 8.12 1.96
CA ALA A 81 -14.03 7.54 2.78
C ALA A 81 -14.73 8.64 3.60
N PRO A 82 -16.08 8.66 3.67
CA PRO A 82 -16.84 9.75 4.28
C PRO A 82 -16.45 10.10 5.74
N PRO A 83 -16.05 9.13 6.60
CA PRO A 83 -15.63 9.45 7.96
C PRO A 83 -14.43 10.41 8.07
N PHE A 84 -13.62 10.52 7.01
CA PHE A 84 -12.40 11.32 7.00
C PHE A 84 -12.53 12.64 6.23
N ALA A 85 -13.68 12.89 5.59
CA ALA A 85 -13.94 14.14 4.88
C ALA A 85 -13.90 15.32 5.86
N GLY A 86 -13.06 16.32 5.57
CA GLY A 86 -12.85 17.49 6.42
C GLY A 86 -11.81 17.31 7.53
N LEU A 87 -11.23 16.11 7.67
CA LEU A 87 -10.23 15.80 8.69
C LEU A 87 -8.79 15.82 8.14
N ILE A 88 -8.60 15.88 6.82
CA ILE A 88 -7.27 15.80 6.20
C ILE A 88 -6.58 17.16 6.24
N THR A 89 -5.36 17.20 6.77
CA THR A 89 -4.51 18.40 6.83
C THR A 89 -3.31 18.33 5.90
N GLY A 90 -2.90 17.13 5.49
CA GLY A 90 -1.78 16.90 4.59
C GLY A 90 -1.96 15.63 3.77
N ILE A 91 -1.47 15.65 2.52
CA ILE A 91 -1.43 14.47 1.64
C ILE A 91 -0.06 14.44 0.96
N THR A 92 0.61 13.31 1.09
CA THR A 92 1.90 13.04 0.45
C THR A 92 1.77 11.80 -0.40
N LEU A 93 2.09 11.92 -1.70
CA LEU A 93 2.25 10.78 -2.59
C LEU A 93 3.70 10.33 -2.54
N VAL A 94 3.92 9.06 -2.27
CA VAL A 94 5.23 8.42 -2.37
C VAL A 94 5.16 7.43 -3.52
N THR A 95 5.97 7.62 -4.55
CA THR A 95 6.14 6.65 -5.63
C THR A 95 7.47 5.91 -5.46
N THR A 96 7.56 4.71 -6.00
CA THR A 96 8.79 3.91 -6.01
C THR A 96 9.01 3.37 -7.41
N ASP A 97 10.24 3.50 -7.91
CA ASP A 97 10.64 3.02 -9.23
C ASP A 97 11.07 1.53 -9.23
N GLU A 98 11.45 1.00 -10.40
CA GLU A 98 11.88 -0.40 -10.56
C GLU A 98 13.12 -0.78 -9.72
N ILE A 99 13.96 0.19 -9.36
CA ILE A 99 15.17 -0.05 -8.54
C ILE A 99 14.92 0.17 -7.05
N GLY A 100 13.68 0.51 -6.66
CA GLY A 100 13.28 0.73 -5.28
C GLY A 100 13.58 2.14 -4.76
N ALA A 101 13.89 3.11 -5.62
CA ALA A 101 14.13 4.48 -5.21
C ALA A 101 12.81 5.24 -5.00
N PRO A 102 12.59 5.85 -3.81
CA PRO A 102 11.36 6.56 -3.54
C PRO A 102 11.42 8.02 -4.04
N THR A 103 10.32 8.50 -4.62
CA THR A 103 10.07 9.91 -4.90
C THR A 103 8.89 10.41 -4.08
N VAL A 104 9.06 11.56 -3.42
CA VAL A 104 8.05 12.14 -2.52
C VAL A 104 7.44 13.39 -3.15
N LEU A 105 6.14 13.41 -3.33
CA LEU A 105 5.37 14.52 -3.87
C LEU A 105 4.36 15.03 -2.83
N LEU A 106 4.51 16.28 -2.42
CA LEU A 106 3.55 16.96 -1.56
C LEU A 106 2.40 17.51 -2.40
N LEU A 107 1.17 17.10 -2.11
CA LEU A 107 0.02 17.58 -2.85
C LEU A 107 -0.37 19.00 -2.42
N ASN A 108 -0.79 19.81 -3.40
CA ASN A 108 -1.14 21.21 -3.19
C ASN A 108 -2.33 21.34 -2.21
N PRO A 109 -2.37 22.38 -1.35
CA PRO A 109 -3.52 22.71 -0.51
C PRO A 109 -4.88 22.74 -1.23
N LEU A 110 -4.94 23.07 -2.53
CA LEU A 110 -6.16 23.02 -3.33
C LEU A 110 -6.68 21.59 -3.52
N VAL A 111 -5.78 20.60 -3.65
CA VAL A 111 -6.15 19.18 -3.71
C VAL A 111 -6.72 18.76 -2.35
N ILE A 112 -6.06 19.16 -1.26
CA ILE A 112 -6.52 18.89 0.12
C ILE A 112 -7.92 19.47 0.35
N ALA A 113 -8.14 20.73 -0.06
CA ALA A 113 -9.44 21.37 0.01
C ALA A 113 -10.49 20.63 -0.85
N SER A 114 -10.13 20.22 -2.06
CA SER A 114 -11.03 19.47 -2.96
C SER A 114 -11.45 18.13 -2.35
N VAL A 115 -10.51 17.36 -1.79
CA VAL A 115 -10.82 16.05 -1.22
C VAL A 115 -11.65 16.16 0.07
N ASN A 116 -11.38 17.17 0.89
CA ASN A 116 -12.17 17.45 2.10
C ASN A 116 -13.58 17.98 1.79
N ALA A 117 -13.76 18.58 0.62
CA ALA A 117 -15.04 19.13 0.18
C ALA A 117 -15.92 18.13 -0.58
N GLN A 118 -15.48 16.88 -0.80
CA GLN A 118 -16.24 15.85 -1.50
C GLN A 118 -17.57 15.58 -0.76
N PRO A 119 -18.73 15.95 -1.32
CA PRO A 119 -20.01 15.78 -0.62
C PRO A 119 -20.42 14.30 -0.52
N HIS A 120 -19.90 13.41 -1.38
CA HIS A 120 -20.21 11.98 -1.40
C HIS A 120 -18.99 11.10 -1.72
N PRO A 121 -18.95 9.84 -1.26
CA PRO A 121 -17.87 8.87 -1.53
C PRO A 121 -17.78 8.39 -2.98
N VAL A 122 -18.50 9.02 -3.91
CA VAL A 122 -18.40 8.75 -5.36
C VAL A 122 -17.74 9.91 -6.10
N ASP A 123 -17.47 11.02 -5.41
CA ASP A 123 -16.78 12.15 -5.99
C ASP A 123 -15.29 11.83 -6.14
N VAL A 124 -14.74 12.24 -7.27
CA VAL A 124 -13.38 11.90 -7.66
C VAL A 124 -12.58 13.18 -7.83
N THR A 125 -11.54 13.34 -7.02
CA THR A 125 -10.52 14.37 -7.23
C THR A 125 -9.46 13.80 -8.15
N ARG A 126 -9.12 14.55 -9.21
CA ARG A 126 -8.07 14.19 -10.16
C ARG A 126 -6.92 15.17 -10.06
N VAL A 127 -5.69 14.66 -10.06
CA VAL A 127 -4.47 15.46 -10.00
C VAL A 127 -3.55 15.01 -11.13
N ALA A 128 -3.16 15.95 -12.01
CA ALA A 128 -2.12 15.70 -13.00
C ALA A 128 -0.76 15.69 -12.31
N ILE A 129 0.03 14.65 -12.54
CA ILE A 129 1.37 14.46 -12.00
C ILE A 129 2.28 13.84 -13.07
N ASN A 130 3.60 13.93 -12.88
CA ASN A 130 4.57 13.35 -13.80
C ASN A 130 5.51 12.44 -13.02
N VAL A 131 5.32 11.13 -13.14
CA VAL A 131 6.01 10.07 -12.40
C VAL A 131 6.22 8.86 -13.32
N PRO A 132 6.95 9.02 -14.44
CA PRO A 132 6.91 8.07 -15.56
C PRO A 132 7.46 6.69 -15.22
N ASP A 133 8.32 6.58 -14.22
CA ASP A 133 9.03 5.38 -13.76
C ASP A 133 8.43 4.69 -12.53
N ALA A 134 7.40 5.27 -11.91
CA ALA A 134 6.75 4.67 -10.74
C ALA A 134 6.15 3.28 -11.05
N VAL A 135 6.47 2.27 -10.26
CA VAL A 135 5.89 0.90 -10.33
C VAL A 135 5.05 0.57 -9.09
N ALA A 136 5.27 1.29 -7.99
CA ALA A 136 4.46 1.24 -6.79
C ALA A 136 4.20 2.65 -6.28
N ALA A 137 3.10 2.83 -5.53
CA ALA A 137 2.78 4.11 -4.93
C ALA A 137 1.95 3.95 -3.66
N SER A 138 2.11 4.90 -2.75
CA SER A 138 1.30 5.03 -1.54
C SER A 138 0.95 6.50 -1.28
N LEU A 139 -0.19 6.71 -0.62
CA LEU A 139 -0.61 8.01 -0.11
C LEU A 139 -0.52 8.02 1.41
N VAL A 140 0.19 8.99 1.94
CA VAL A 140 0.24 9.27 3.36
C VAL A 140 -0.65 10.46 3.64
N PHE A 141 -1.68 10.23 4.45
CA PHE A 141 -2.59 11.26 4.92
C PHE A 141 -2.20 11.68 6.33
N GLN A 142 -2.23 12.99 6.57
CA GLN A 142 -2.14 13.55 7.92
C GLN A 142 -3.51 14.10 8.32
N LEU A 143 -3.94 13.78 9.55
CA LEU A 143 -5.25 14.17 10.07
C LEU A 143 -5.14 15.34 11.06
N VAL A 144 -6.28 15.98 11.35
CA VAL A 144 -6.39 17.10 12.31
C VAL A 144 -5.98 16.72 13.73
N ASP A 145 -6.07 15.46 14.11
CA ASP A 145 -5.64 14.94 15.42
C ASP A 145 -4.13 14.65 15.49
N GLY A 146 -3.41 14.89 14.39
CA GLY A 146 -1.97 14.64 14.25
C GLY A 146 -1.61 13.22 13.87
N SER A 147 -2.57 12.30 13.77
CA SER A 147 -2.34 10.94 13.29
C SER A 147 -2.05 10.90 11.79
N THR A 148 -1.40 9.83 11.36
CA THR A 148 -1.13 9.56 9.95
C THR A 148 -1.63 8.18 9.55
N GLN A 149 -2.14 8.05 8.33
CA GLN A 149 -2.47 6.75 7.76
C GLN A 149 -1.89 6.66 6.34
N THR A 150 -1.33 5.50 6.03
CA THR A 150 -0.86 5.16 4.70
C THR A 150 -1.93 4.33 3.98
N ASN A 151 -2.24 4.69 2.73
CA ASN A 151 -3.01 3.86 1.83
C ASN A 151 -2.15 3.48 0.64
N GLN A 152 -1.97 2.19 0.41
CA GLN A 152 -1.36 1.68 -0.81
C GLN A 152 -2.28 1.98 -2.00
N ILE A 153 -1.73 2.42 -3.12
CA ILE A 153 -2.49 2.74 -4.31
C ILE A 153 -1.97 1.93 -5.50
N THR A 154 -2.87 1.50 -6.38
CA THR A 154 -2.48 0.71 -7.53
C THR A 154 -1.94 1.63 -8.62
N VAL A 155 -0.72 1.36 -9.09
CA VAL A 155 -0.21 1.92 -10.34
C VAL A 155 -0.81 1.12 -11.48
N ILE A 156 -1.52 1.81 -12.37
CA ILE A 156 -2.17 1.19 -13.52
C ILE A 156 -1.35 1.55 -14.74
N GLU A 157 -0.53 0.60 -15.19
CA GLU A 157 0.14 0.69 -16.47
C GLU A 157 -0.90 0.67 -17.60
N HIS A 158 -0.68 1.50 -18.62
CA HIS A 158 -1.46 1.37 -19.85
C HIS A 158 -1.18 -0.02 -20.44
N ALA A 159 -2.20 -0.88 -20.45
CA ALA A 159 -2.12 -2.15 -21.16
C ALA A 159 -1.92 -1.79 -22.63
N ASN A 160 -0.70 -2.00 -23.14
CA ASN A 160 -0.40 -1.87 -24.54
C ASN A 160 -1.35 -2.82 -25.26
N SER A 161 -2.43 -2.29 -25.83
CA SER A 161 -3.46 -3.09 -26.49
C SER A 161 -2.84 -3.59 -27.78
N GLY A 162 -2.07 -4.67 -27.67
CA GLY A 162 -1.51 -5.40 -28.78
C GLY A 162 -2.65 -5.90 -29.64
N GLN A 163 -3.03 -5.11 -30.65
CA GLN A 163 -3.81 -5.58 -31.78
C GLN A 163 -2.94 -6.49 -32.63
N GLY A 164 -2.73 -7.70 -32.14
CA GLY A 164 -2.45 -8.86 -32.96
C GLY A 164 -3.71 -9.71 -33.07
N GLN A 165 -4.43 -9.59 -34.20
CA GLN A 165 -5.31 -10.59 -34.84
C GLN A 165 -6.17 -9.86 -35.89
N GLY A 166 -6.14 -10.13 -37.20
CA GLY A 166 -5.44 -11.15 -37.93
C GLY A 166 -5.48 -10.87 -39.44
N GLN A 167 -4.47 -11.40 -40.13
CA GLN A 167 -4.51 -11.65 -41.56
C GLN A 167 -5.75 -12.50 -41.87
N GLY A 168 -6.69 -11.95 -42.64
CA GLY A 168 -7.79 -12.68 -43.25
C GLY A 168 -7.74 -12.44 -44.75
N GLN A 169 -7.28 -13.46 -45.48
CA GLN A 169 -7.32 -13.53 -46.94
C GLN A 169 -8.75 -13.38 -47.47
N GLY A 170 -8.88 -12.68 -48.60
CA GLY A 170 -10.09 -12.59 -49.42
C GLY A 170 -9.80 -11.88 -50.72
#